data_AF-A0A5C5RU66-F1
#
_entry.id   AF-A0A5C5RU66-F1
#
_cell.length_a   1.000
_cell.length_b   1.000
_cell.length_c   1.000
_cell.angle_alpha   90.00
_cell.angle_beta   90.00
_cell.angle_gamma   90.00
#
_symmetry.space_group_name_H-M   'P 1'
#
loop_
_entity.id
_entity.type
_entity.pdbx_description
1 polymer ?
#
loop_
_entity_poly.entity_id
_entity_poly.type
_entity_poly.pdbx_seq_one_letter_code
_entity_poly.pdbx_strand_id
1 'polypeptide(L)'
;MNRRMLAAAAVLAVPLSFGISLPASAENSAPAEDAATAAAVRAITAADVGVADQIRSIPSGFAYAAAAGPGYAINPHGECSSVVPLPAEFDAPCKAHDLGYDLLRHADARGRPLGGWARHLLDDTLFARMADTCTARPLDQRRRCTEVAGIAVLAVRANTWRQHDGPPRAESVREITTSWLTAGGRL
;
A
#
# COMPACT_ATOMS: atom_id res chain seq x y z
N MET A 1 77.16 14.72 39.03
CA MET A 1 76.54 13.39 38.80
C MET A 1 75.03 13.55 38.70
N ASN A 2 74.49 13.09 37.57
CA ASN A 2 73.12 12.65 37.28
C ASN A 2 71.92 13.63 37.28
N ARG A 3 71.52 13.92 36.03
CA ARG A 3 70.19 14.25 35.48
C ARG A 3 68.98 13.71 36.26
N ARG A 4 67.98 14.57 36.49
CA ARG A 4 66.53 14.28 36.41
C ARG A 4 65.83 15.55 35.88
N MET A 5 65.59 15.60 34.58
CA MET A 5 64.29 15.37 33.91
C MET A 5 63.29 16.53 34.09
N LEU A 6 63.08 17.22 32.96
CA LEU A 6 62.12 18.27 32.70
C LEU A 6 60.67 17.79 32.79
N ALA A 7 59.76 18.68 33.20
CA ALA A 7 58.43 18.80 32.61
C ALA A 7 57.90 20.22 32.85
N ALA A 8 58.09 21.11 31.87
CA ALA A 8 57.40 22.39 31.83
C ALA A 8 56.00 22.15 31.25
N ALA A 9 54.96 22.37 32.05
CA ALA A 9 53.58 22.33 31.59
C ALA A 9 53.26 23.63 30.85
N ALA A 10 53.38 23.62 29.52
CA ALA A 10 52.84 24.68 28.67
C ALA A 10 51.36 24.37 28.39
N VAL A 11 50.45 25.07 29.08
CA VAL A 11 49.02 25.06 28.77
C VAL A 11 48.81 25.95 27.55
N LEU A 12 48.76 25.35 26.36
CA LEU A 12 48.29 26.00 25.14
C LEU A 12 46.77 25.80 25.05
N ALA A 13 46.02 26.84 25.42
CA ALA A 13 44.59 26.89 25.16
C ALA A 13 44.38 27.13 23.66
N VAL A 14 44.01 26.07 22.94
CA VAL A 14 43.56 26.16 21.55
C VAL A 14 42.05 26.39 21.58
N PRO A 15 41.52 27.52 21.07
CA PRO A 15 40.08 27.66 20.88
C PRO A 15 39.66 26.75 19.71
N LEU A 16 39.00 25.63 20.03
CA LEU A 16 38.29 24.81 19.06
C LEU A 16 37.04 25.57 18.61
N SER A 17 37.18 26.41 17.57
CA SER A 17 36.06 26.94 16.82
C SER A 17 35.45 25.82 15.98
N PHE A 18 34.64 24.96 16.59
CA PHE A 18 33.72 24.10 15.85
C PHE A 18 32.59 24.98 15.29
N GLY A 19 32.78 25.48 14.07
CA GLY A 19 31.68 25.95 13.26
C GLY A 19 30.78 24.76 12.94
N ILE A 20 29.70 24.61 13.70
CA ILE A 20 28.60 23.71 13.34
C ILE A 20 27.93 24.35 12.13
N SER A 21 28.36 23.98 10.92
CA SER A 21 27.54 24.17 9.74
C SER A 21 26.32 23.27 9.91
N LEU A 22 25.25 23.81 10.48
CA LEU A 22 23.94 23.17 10.41
C LEU A 22 23.63 23.02 8.91
N PRO A 23 23.46 21.80 8.38
CA PRO A 23 22.86 21.69 7.06
C PRO A 23 21.52 22.39 7.18
N ALA A 24 21.27 23.38 6.31
CA ALA A 24 19.92 23.88 6.13
C ALA A 24 19.07 22.64 5.88
N SER A 25 18.13 22.38 6.79
CA SER A 25 17.11 21.37 6.59
C SER A 25 16.37 21.78 5.33
N ALA A 26 16.80 21.25 4.17
CA ALA A 26 15.89 21.06 3.08
C ALA A 26 14.81 20.17 3.68
N GLU A 27 13.64 20.74 3.97
CA GLU A 27 12.44 19.95 4.13
C GLU A 27 12.35 19.15 2.83
N ASN A 28 12.83 17.91 2.85
CA ASN A 28 12.40 16.88 1.93
C ASN A 28 10.93 16.63 2.30
N SER A 29 10.06 17.58 1.98
CA SER A 29 8.63 17.37 1.98
C SER A 29 8.43 16.20 1.03
N ALA A 30 8.01 15.06 1.57
CA ALA A 30 7.61 13.94 0.73
C ALA A 30 6.68 14.49 -0.36
N PRO A 31 6.80 14.02 -1.62
CA PRO A 31 5.93 14.51 -2.69
C PRO A 31 4.49 14.47 -2.23
N ALA A 32 3.77 15.58 -2.38
CA ALA A 32 2.40 15.67 -1.90
C ALA A 32 1.54 14.61 -2.61
N GLU A 33 0.94 13.70 -1.84
CA GLU A 33 0.03 12.66 -2.35
C GLU A 33 -1.07 13.28 -3.21
N ASP A 34 -1.59 12.55 -4.19
CA ASP A 34 -2.75 12.96 -4.96
C ASP A 34 -4.00 13.04 -4.07
N ALA A 35 -4.38 14.25 -3.67
CA ALA A 35 -5.46 14.48 -2.70
C ALA A 35 -6.83 13.98 -3.19
N ALA A 36 -7.12 14.10 -4.49
CA ALA A 36 -8.38 13.64 -5.07
C ALA A 36 -8.46 12.10 -5.03
N THR A 37 -7.37 11.44 -5.41
CA THR A 37 -7.26 9.97 -5.35
C THR A 37 -7.28 9.46 -3.91
N ALA A 38 -6.61 10.14 -2.98
CA ALA A 38 -6.66 9.81 -1.55
C ALA A 38 -8.08 9.92 -0.99
N ALA A 39 -8.83 10.96 -1.37
CA ALA A 39 -10.24 11.09 -1.01
C ALA A 39 -11.10 9.98 -1.62
N ALA A 40 -10.86 9.61 -2.88
CA ALA A 40 -11.54 8.51 -3.54
C ALA A 40 -11.29 7.16 -2.83
N VAL A 41 -10.03 6.84 -2.49
CA VAL A 41 -9.68 5.61 -1.74
C VAL A 41 -10.43 5.55 -0.40
N ARG A 42 -10.48 6.66 0.35
CA ARG A 42 -11.26 6.72 1.59
C ARG A 42 -12.75 6.52 1.34
N ALA A 43 -13.32 7.16 0.33
CA ALA A 43 -14.74 7.02 0.00
C ALA A 43 -15.10 5.58 -0.40
N ILE A 44 -14.33 4.93 -1.28
CA ILE A 44 -14.64 3.57 -1.76
C ILE A 44 -14.39 2.47 -0.71
N THR A 45 -13.77 2.80 0.43
CA THR A 45 -13.48 1.86 1.54
C THR A 45 -14.37 2.11 2.76
N ALA A 46 -14.99 3.29 2.84
CA ALA A 46 -15.87 3.67 3.94
C ALA A 46 -17.22 2.94 3.86
N ALA A 47 -17.61 2.31 4.97
CA ALA A 47 -18.85 1.52 5.06
C ALA A 47 -20.13 2.39 5.06
N ASP A 48 -20.01 3.67 5.40
CA ASP A 48 -21.10 4.64 5.52
C ASP A 48 -21.30 5.49 4.25
N VAL A 49 -20.41 5.38 3.26
CA VAL A 49 -20.52 6.10 1.98
C VAL A 49 -21.31 5.25 0.98
N GLY A 50 -22.43 5.77 0.50
CA GLY A 50 -23.27 5.08 -0.49
C GLY A 50 -22.58 4.93 -1.85
N VAL A 51 -22.92 3.86 -2.59
CA VAL A 51 -22.27 3.53 -3.88
C VAL A 51 -22.27 4.66 -4.91
N ALA A 52 -23.33 5.48 -4.97
CA ALA A 52 -23.38 6.64 -5.85
C ALA A 52 -22.31 7.69 -5.49
N ASP A 53 -22.04 7.88 -4.20
CA ASP A 53 -21.08 8.85 -3.68
C ASP A 53 -19.65 8.33 -3.85
N GLN A 54 -19.46 7.02 -3.66
CA GLN A 54 -18.22 6.34 -4.01
C GLN A 54 -17.86 6.55 -5.48
N ILE A 55 -18.81 6.34 -6.41
CA ILE A 55 -18.57 6.56 -7.85
C ILE A 55 -18.28 8.04 -8.14
N ARG A 56 -19.01 8.97 -7.51
CA ARG A 56 -18.78 10.42 -7.66
C ARG A 56 -17.42 10.88 -7.11
N SER A 57 -16.84 10.13 -6.18
CA SER A 57 -15.52 10.45 -5.61
C SER A 57 -14.36 10.17 -6.56
N ILE A 58 -14.57 9.35 -7.60
CA ILE A 58 -13.51 8.95 -8.54
C ILE A 58 -12.98 10.19 -9.28
N PRO A 59 -11.65 10.42 -9.31
CA PRO A 59 -11.07 11.63 -9.90
C PRO A 59 -11.38 11.78 -11.39
N SER A 60 -11.44 13.03 -11.86
CA SER A 60 -11.53 13.31 -13.28
C SER A 60 -10.29 12.80 -14.03
N GLY A 61 -10.49 12.30 -15.26
CA GLY A 61 -9.43 11.67 -16.04
C GLY A 61 -8.97 10.31 -15.49
N PHE A 62 -9.80 9.66 -14.68
CA PHE A 62 -9.68 8.22 -14.41
C PHE A 62 -10.06 7.42 -15.66
N ALA A 63 -9.45 6.24 -15.83
CA ALA A 63 -9.41 5.55 -17.12
C ALA A 63 -10.78 5.02 -17.61
N TYR A 64 -11.72 4.82 -16.70
CA TYR A 64 -13.05 4.28 -16.98
C TYR A 64 -14.07 4.81 -15.97
N ALA A 65 -15.36 4.62 -16.27
CA ALA A 65 -16.43 4.89 -15.31
C ALA A 65 -16.57 3.69 -14.35
N ALA A 66 -16.42 3.92 -13.05
CA ALA A 66 -16.74 2.89 -12.05
C ALA A 66 -18.24 2.54 -12.12
N ALA A 67 -18.56 1.27 -11.90
CA ALA A 67 -19.94 0.79 -11.86
C ALA A 67 -20.42 0.58 -10.43
N ALA A 68 -21.74 0.52 -10.25
CA ALA A 68 -22.33 0.16 -8.97
C ALA A 68 -22.28 -1.37 -8.78
N GLY A 69 -21.61 -1.82 -7.72
CA GLY A 69 -21.68 -3.19 -7.21
C GLY A 69 -22.67 -3.32 -6.05
N PRO A 70 -22.63 -4.45 -5.32
CA PRO A 70 -23.49 -4.69 -4.17
C PRO A 70 -23.03 -3.86 -2.96
N GLY A 71 -23.43 -2.58 -2.93
CA GLY A 71 -23.16 -1.66 -1.83
C GLY A 71 -21.85 -0.87 -1.94
N TYR A 72 -21.07 -1.06 -3.00
CA TYR A 72 -19.82 -0.35 -3.23
C TYR A 72 -19.49 -0.20 -4.72
N ALA A 73 -18.63 0.77 -5.07
CA ALA A 73 -18.16 0.98 -6.43
C ALA A 73 -17.21 -0.14 -6.86
N ILE A 74 -17.26 -0.52 -8.14
CA ILE A 74 -16.46 -1.58 -8.73
C ILE A 74 -15.82 -1.17 -10.06
N ASN A 75 -14.71 -1.83 -10.40
CA ASN A 75 -14.19 -1.85 -11.76
C ASN A 75 -15.10 -2.77 -12.61
N PRO A 76 -15.85 -2.26 -13.60
CA PRO A 76 -16.73 -3.10 -14.42
C PRO A 76 -15.98 -4.11 -15.30
N HIS A 77 -14.68 -3.90 -15.50
CA HIS A 77 -13.79 -4.73 -16.30
C HIS A 77 -12.79 -5.53 -15.44
N GLY A 78 -12.87 -5.40 -14.11
CA GLY A 78 -11.99 -6.11 -13.19
C GLY A 78 -12.29 -7.60 -13.13
N GLU A 79 -11.37 -8.35 -12.55
CA GLU A 79 -11.51 -9.80 -12.39
C GLU A 79 -10.76 -10.28 -11.14
N CYS A 80 -11.20 -11.40 -10.57
CA CYS A 80 -10.44 -12.03 -9.51
C CYS A 80 -9.15 -12.64 -10.08
N SER A 81 -8.05 -11.87 -10.02
CA SER A 81 -6.72 -12.39 -10.32
C SER A 81 -6.26 -13.33 -9.20
N SER A 82 -6.51 -14.63 -9.38
CA SER A 82 -6.11 -15.68 -8.44
C SER A 82 -5.51 -16.89 -9.16
N VAL A 83 -4.43 -17.44 -8.59
CA VAL A 83 -3.80 -18.68 -9.07
C VAL A 83 -4.59 -19.94 -8.70
N VAL A 84 -5.55 -19.81 -7.79
CA VAL A 84 -6.52 -20.85 -7.42
C VAL A 84 -7.93 -20.40 -7.80
N PRO A 85 -8.81 -21.32 -8.23
CA PRO A 85 -10.21 -20.98 -8.45
C PRO A 85 -10.82 -20.38 -7.18
N LEU A 86 -11.44 -19.21 -7.32
CA LEU A 86 -12.17 -18.55 -6.24
C LEU A 86 -13.68 -18.75 -6.42
N PRO A 87 -14.45 -18.76 -5.31
CA PRO A 87 -15.91 -18.70 -5.36
C PRO A 87 -16.39 -17.52 -6.23
N ALA A 88 -17.40 -17.75 -7.07
CA ALA A 88 -17.93 -16.71 -7.97
C ALA A 88 -18.47 -15.49 -7.21
N GLU A 89 -18.89 -15.68 -5.96
CA GLU A 89 -19.37 -14.62 -5.08
C GLU A 89 -18.26 -13.63 -4.67
N PHE A 90 -16.99 -13.97 -4.89
CA PHE A 90 -15.87 -13.05 -4.67
C PHE A 90 -15.64 -12.09 -5.84
N ASP A 91 -16.34 -12.25 -6.97
CA ASP A 91 -16.21 -11.37 -8.16
C ASP A 91 -16.38 -9.89 -7.81
N ALA A 92 -17.45 -9.53 -7.08
CA ALA A 92 -17.70 -8.15 -6.71
C ALA A 92 -16.63 -7.58 -5.74
N PRO A 93 -16.25 -8.26 -4.65
CA PRO A 93 -15.10 -7.85 -3.83
C PRO A 93 -13.80 -7.65 -4.62
N CYS A 94 -13.45 -8.57 -5.52
CA CYS A 94 -12.26 -8.46 -6.36
C CYS A 94 -12.32 -7.24 -7.28
N LYS A 95 -13.44 -7.03 -7.98
CA LYS A 95 -13.63 -5.86 -8.86
C LYS A 95 -13.58 -4.54 -8.10
N ALA A 96 -14.03 -4.52 -6.84
CA ALA A 96 -13.90 -3.34 -5.98
C ALA A 96 -12.45 -3.09 -5.55
N HIS A 97 -11.69 -4.16 -5.30
CA HIS A 97 -10.26 -4.08 -4.99
C HIS A 97 -9.44 -3.61 -6.19
N ASP A 98 -9.73 -4.12 -7.39
CA ASP A 98 -9.13 -3.68 -8.65
C ASP A 98 -9.35 -2.17 -8.88
N LEU A 99 -10.56 -1.67 -8.62
CA LEU A 99 -10.85 -0.23 -8.69
C LEU A 99 -9.92 0.58 -7.78
N GLY A 100 -9.73 0.13 -6.53
CA GLY A 100 -8.80 0.75 -5.60
C GLY A 100 -7.35 0.71 -6.08
N TYR A 101 -6.91 -0.44 -6.60
CA TYR A 101 -5.58 -0.61 -7.15
C TYR A 101 -5.32 0.28 -8.37
N ASP A 102 -6.33 0.45 -9.23
CA ASP A 102 -6.26 1.36 -10.36
C ASP A 102 -6.20 2.83 -9.92
N LEU A 103 -6.86 3.20 -8.81
CA LEU A 103 -6.68 4.52 -8.19
C LEU A 103 -5.22 4.74 -7.74
N LEU A 104 -4.58 3.74 -7.11
CA LEU A 104 -3.17 3.85 -6.73
C LEU A 104 -2.27 4.07 -7.97
N ARG A 105 -2.51 3.31 -9.04
CA ARG A 105 -1.77 3.46 -10.32
C ARG A 105 -2.03 4.82 -10.97
N HIS A 106 -3.26 5.32 -10.89
CA HIS A 106 -3.64 6.62 -11.43
C HIS A 106 -2.87 7.77 -10.78
N ALA A 107 -2.68 7.74 -9.46
CA ALA A 107 -1.89 8.74 -8.75
C ALA A 107 -0.38 8.60 -9.00
N ASP A 108 0.12 7.36 -9.06
CA ASP A 108 1.52 7.07 -9.39
C ASP A 108 1.90 7.58 -10.80
N ALA A 109 1.03 7.34 -11.79
CA ALA A 109 1.21 7.82 -13.16
C ALA A 109 1.25 9.36 -13.27
N ARG A 110 0.74 10.09 -12.27
CA ARG A 110 0.81 11.56 -12.16
C ARG A 110 2.02 12.06 -11.36
N GLY A 111 2.88 11.15 -10.89
CA GLY A 111 4.02 11.49 -10.04
C GLY A 111 3.63 11.89 -8.61
N ARG A 112 2.41 11.54 -8.18
CA ARG A 112 1.87 11.87 -6.84
C ARG A 112 1.34 10.63 -6.14
N PRO A 113 2.17 9.57 -5.98
CA PRO A 113 1.72 8.32 -5.38
C PRO A 113 1.17 8.53 -3.96
N LEU A 114 0.20 7.69 -3.58
CA LEU A 114 -0.26 7.62 -2.20
C LEU A 114 0.73 6.77 -1.38
N GLY A 115 0.82 7.02 -0.09
CA GLY A 115 1.58 6.18 0.83
C GLY A 115 0.95 4.80 1.03
N GLY A 116 1.72 3.89 1.64
CA GLY A 116 1.32 2.49 1.87
C GLY A 116 0.00 2.31 2.63
N TRP A 117 -0.42 3.32 3.41
CA TRP A 117 -1.72 3.35 4.08
C TRP A 117 -2.88 3.04 3.13
N ALA A 118 -2.82 3.54 1.89
CA ALA A 118 -3.89 3.40 0.91
C ALA A 118 -4.01 1.95 0.43
N ARG A 119 -2.87 1.30 0.16
CA ARG A 119 -2.84 -0.09 -0.26
C ARG A 119 -3.28 -1.04 0.85
N HIS A 120 -2.81 -0.83 2.10
CA HIS A 120 -3.26 -1.63 3.23
C HIS A 120 -4.76 -1.50 3.48
N LEU A 121 -5.30 -0.29 3.41
CA LEU A 121 -6.74 -0.05 3.57
C LEU A 121 -7.58 -0.79 2.52
N LEU A 122 -7.12 -0.80 1.26
CA LEU A 122 -7.76 -1.54 0.18
C LEU A 122 -7.69 -3.06 0.41
N ASP A 123 -6.53 -3.58 0.81
CA ASP A 123 -6.34 -5.01 1.09
C ASP A 123 -7.20 -5.48 2.30
N ASP A 124 -7.32 -4.65 3.33
CA ASP A 124 -8.17 -4.91 4.50
C ASP A 124 -9.66 -4.87 4.14
N THR A 125 -10.06 -3.91 3.30
CA THR A 125 -11.43 -3.80 2.78
C THR A 125 -11.80 -4.99 1.91
N LEU A 126 -10.87 -5.51 1.10
CA LEU A 126 -11.07 -6.75 0.34
C LEU A 126 -11.37 -7.92 1.27
N PHE A 127 -10.57 -8.09 2.34
CA PHE A 127 -10.80 -9.15 3.33
C PHE A 127 -12.18 -9.04 3.97
N ALA A 128 -12.55 -7.84 4.45
CA ALA A 128 -13.85 -7.62 5.07
C ALA A 128 -15.00 -7.97 4.10
N ARG A 129 -14.95 -7.48 2.86
CA ARG A 129 -15.98 -7.76 1.84
C ARG A 129 -16.07 -9.24 1.49
N MET A 130 -14.94 -9.93 1.32
CA MET A 130 -14.93 -11.38 1.08
C MET A 130 -15.50 -12.15 2.28
N ALA A 131 -15.11 -11.78 3.51
CA ALA A 131 -15.64 -12.40 4.72
C ALA A 131 -17.16 -12.19 4.85
N ASP A 132 -17.66 -11.00 4.51
CA ASP A 132 -19.09 -10.68 4.52
C ASP A 132 -19.89 -11.56 3.54
N THR A 133 -19.35 -11.85 2.35
CA THR A 133 -20.01 -12.78 1.41
C THR A 133 -20.16 -14.20 1.97
N CYS A 134 -19.35 -14.57 2.96
CA CYS A 134 -19.40 -15.89 3.59
C CYS A 134 -20.46 -15.98 4.71
N THR A 135 -20.93 -14.86 5.25
CA THR A 135 -21.71 -14.81 6.50
C THR A 135 -23.04 -15.56 6.45
N ALA A 136 -23.74 -15.48 5.32
CA ALA A 136 -25.06 -16.08 5.10
C ALA A 136 -25.02 -17.61 4.90
N ARG A 137 -23.83 -18.22 4.84
CA ARG A 137 -23.66 -19.66 4.60
C ARG A 137 -23.88 -20.50 5.86
N PRO A 138 -24.27 -21.78 5.72
CA PRO A 138 -24.20 -22.77 6.80
C PRO A 138 -22.80 -22.82 7.43
N LEU A 139 -22.71 -23.20 8.72
CA LEU A 139 -21.48 -23.12 9.52
C LEU A 139 -20.24 -23.73 8.86
N ASP A 140 -20.36 -24.92 8.29
CA ASP A 140 -19.28 -25.66 7.63
C ASP A 140 -18.83 -25.00 6.32
N GLN A 141 -19.79 -24.54 5.51
CA GLN A 141 -19.51 -23.83 4.27
C GLN A 141 -18.95 -22.43 4.51
N ARG A 142 -19.43 -21.75 5.56
CA ARG A 142 -18.92 -20.44 6.00
C ARG A 142 -17.45 -20.53 6.38
N ARG A 143 -17.06 -21.53 7.19
CA ARG A 143 -15.65 -21.75 7.56
C ARG A 143 -14.76 -21.92 6.34
N ARG A 144 -15.14 -22.81 5.42
CA ARG A 144 -14.38 -23.03 4.17
C ARG A 144 -14.28 -21.76 3.32
N CYS A 145 -15.38 -21.01 3.19
CA CYS A 145 -15.40 -19.75 2.46
C CYS A 145 -14.45 -18.70 3.08
N THR A 146 -14.50 -18.53 4.40
CA THR A 146 -13.61 -17.59 5.11
C THR A 146 -12.14 -18.02 5.05
N GLU A 147 -11.84 -19.32 5.09
CA GLU A 147 -10.47 -19.84 4.90
C GLU A 147 -9.91 -19.50 3.51
N VAL A 148 -10.70 -19.71 2.45
CA VAL A 148 -10.30 -19.35 1.07
C VAL A 148 -10.10 -17.84 0.94
N ALA A 149 -11.00 -17.03 1.51
CA ALA A 149 -10.83 -15.57 1.57
C ALA A 149 -9.52 -15.17 2.27
N GLY A 150 -9.20 -15.82 3.40
CA GLY A 150 -7.95 -15.60 4.13
C GLY A 150 -6.70 -15.92 3.30
N ILE A 151 -6.71 -17.02 2.56
CA ILE A 151 -5.60 -17.41 1.67
C ILE A 151 -5.42 -16.39 0.53
N ALA A 152 -6.52 -15.97 -0.11
CA ALA A 152 -6.48 -14.98 -1.18
C ALA A 152 -5.87 -13.66 -0.70
N VAL A 153 -6.32 -13.15 0.45
CA VAL A 153 -5.80 -11.91 1.04
C VAL A 153 -4.36 -12.05 1.52
N LEU A 154 -3.96 -13.21 2.04
CA LEU A 154 -2.57 -13.45 2.41
C LEU A 154 -1.64 -13.34 1.19
N ALA A 155 -2.05 -13.88 0.04
CA ALA A 155 -1.29 -13.74 -1.20
C ALA A 155 -1.17 -12.27 -1.64
N VAL A 156 -2.26 -11.50 -1.54
CA VAL A 156 -2.26 -10.05 -1.83
C VAL A 156 -1.33 -9.30 -0.88
N ARG A 157 -1.42 -9.54 0.43
CA ARG A 157 -0.56 -8.87 1.43
C ARG A 157 0.91 -9.22 1.28
N ALA A 158 1.22 -10.47 0.95
CA ALA A 158 2.59 -10.89 0.66
C ALA A 158 3.14 -10.18 -0.59
N ASN A 159 2.29 -9.97 -1.59
CA ASN A 159 2.61 -9.16 -2.77
C ASN A 159 2.80 -7.67 -2.42
N THR A 160 1.97 -7.13 -1.53
CA THR A 160 2.09 -5.75 -1.00
C THR A 160 3.44 -5.54 -0.32
N TRP A 161 3.83 -6.44 0.58
CA TRP A 161 5.14 -6.42 1.22
C TRP A 161 6.28 -6.50 0.20
N ARG A 162 6.22 -7.44 -0.75
CA ARG A 162 7.25 -7.60 -1.79
C ARG A 162 7.41 -6.35 -2.66
N GLN A 163 6.31 -5.65 -2.91
CA GLN A 163 6.27 -4.41 -3.67
C GLN A 163 6.44 -3.15 -2.80
N HIS A 164 6.87 -3.31 -1.54
CA HIS A 164 7.19 -2.21 -0.61
C HIS A 164 6.01 -1.25 -0.42
N ASP A 165 4.81 -1.81 -0.29
CA ASP A 165 3.55 -1.09 -0.04
C ASP A 165 3.13 -0.10 -1.14
N GLY A 166 3.89 -0.01 -2.24
CA GLY A 166 3.60 0.87 -3.37
C GLY A 166 2.43 0.37 -4.24
N PRO A 167 2.05 1.11 -5.29
CA PRO A 167 1.03 0.66 -6.23
C PRO A 167 1.39 -0.69 -6.88
N PRO A 168 0.41 -1.56 -7.13
CA PRO A 168 0.63 -2.83 -7.80
C PRO A 168 1.09 -2.62 -9.25
N ARG A 169 2.22 -3.22 -9.62
CA ARG A 169 2.78 -3.16 -10.99
C ARG A 169 2.50 -4.44 -11.76
N ALA A 170 2.37 -4.32 -13.08
CA ALA A 170 2.45 -5.48 -13.96
C ALA A 170 3.89 -6.00 -13.95
N GLU A 171 4.05 -7.30 -13.69
CA GLU A 171 5.36 -7.95 -13.59
C GLU A 171 5.34 -9.25 -14.39
N SER A 172 6.42 -9.50 -15.12
CA SER A 172 6.71 -10.79 -15.73
C SER A 172 6.99 -11.85 -14.67
N VAL A 173 6.81 -13.13 -15.01
CA VAL A 173 7.18 -14.25 -14.14
C VAL A 173 8.63 -14.13 -13.67
N ARG A 174 9.53 -13.71 -14.55
CA ARG A 174 10.93 -13.45 -14.21
C ARG A 174 11.05 -12.41 -13.11
N GLU A 175 10.43 -11.23 -13.26
CA GLU A 175 10.47 -10.16 -12.25
C GLU A 175 9.91 -10.63 -10.91
N ILE A 176 8.79 -11.35 -10.92
CA ILE A 176 8.23 -11.97 -9.72
C ILE A 176 9.27 -12.90 -9.08
N THR A 177 9.84 -13.85 -9.81
CA THR A 177 10.83 -14.79 -9.27
C THR A 177 12.07 -14.08 -8.72
N THR A 178 12.67 -13.14 -9.47
CA THR A 178 13.84 -12.39 -8.98
C THR A 178 13.52 -11.57 -7.75
N SER A 179 12.38 -10.89 -7.72
CA SER A 179 11.99 -10.05 -6.59
C SER A 179 11.76 -10.87 -5.31
N TRP A 180 11.23 -12.10 -5.39
CA TRP A 180 11.12 -12.99 -4.23
C TRP A 180 12.49 -13.41 -3.68
N LEU A 181 13.47 -13.65 -4.55
CA LEU A 181 14.84 -13.98 -4.14
C LEU A 181 15.54 -12.81 -3.43
N THR A 182 15.24 -11.58 -3.84
CA THR A 182 15.87 -10.37 -3.28
C THR A 182 15.08 -9.74 -2.12
N ALA A 183 13.76 -9.92 -2.08
CA ALA A 183 12.91 -9.41 -0.99
C ALA A 183 13.24 -10.10 0.34
N GLY A 184 13.69 -11.36 0.31
CA GLY A 184 14.22 -12.06 1.48
C GLY A 184 15.53 -11.50 2.04
N GLY A 185 16.19 -10.55 1.36
CA GLY A 185 17.45 -9.96 1.79
C GLY A 185 17.35 -8.80 2.79
N ARG A 186 16.14 -8.50 3.30
CA ARG A 186 15.89 -7.46 4.31
C ARG A 186 15.00 -7.95 5.47
N LEU A 187 15.18 -9.21 5.85
CA LEU A 187 14.88 -9.71 7.20
C LEU A 187 16.19 -9.77 8.00
#